data_AF-A0A0F8XZX4-F1
#
_entry.id   AF-A0A0F8XZX4-F1
#
_cell.length_a   1.000
_cell.length_b   1.000
_cell.length_c   1.000
_cell.angle_alpha   90.00
_cell.angle_beta   90.00
_cell.angle_gamma   90.00
#
_symmetry.space_group_name_H-M   'P 1'
#
loop_
_entity.id
_entity.type
_entity.pdbx_description
1 polymer ?
#
loop_
_entity_poly.entity_id
_entity_poly.type
_entity_poly.pdbx_seq_one_letter_code
_entity_poly.pdbx_strand_id
1 'polypeptide(L)' 'MGKVTGLDPGEGQSRLIVRRGEREFLVPYVPEIVREVNLDGGFVIIDAPAGLLD' A
#
# COMPACT_ATOMS: atom_id res chain seq x y z
N MET A 1 -8.14 -5.11 -6.90
CA MET A 1 -7.67 -5.80 -5.67
C MET A 1 -6.22 -6.19 -5.85
N GLY A 2 -5.41 -6.01 -4.80
CA GLY A 2 -4.01 -6.39 -4.72
C GLY A 2 -3.71 -6.98 -3.34
N LYS A 3 -2.48 -7.40 -3.09
CA LYS A 3 -2.04 -7.98 -1.81
C LYS A 3 -0.88 -7.18 -1.25
N VAL A 4 -0.98 -6.77 0.02
CA VAL A 4 0.17 -6.23 0.75
C VAL A 4 1.10 -7.41 1.06
N THR A 5 2.34 -7.33 0.58
CA THR A 5 3.35 -8.39 0.74
C THR A 5 4.47 -7.99 1.69
N GLY A 6 4.55 -6.73 2.08
CA GLY A 6 5.54 -6.26 3.04
C GLY A 6 5.46 -4.76 3.32
N LEU A 7 6.39 -4.32 4.16
CA LEU A 7 6.63 -2.93 4.51
C LEU A 7 8.11 -2.65 4.26
N ASP A 8 8.39 -1.66 3.41
CA ASP A 8 9.72 -1.11 3.18
C ASP A 8 9.87 0.17 4.03
N PRO A 9 10.76 0.21 5.02
CA PRO A 9 10.94 1.40 5.86
C PRO A 9 11.52 2.60 5.10
N GLY A 10 12.27 2.37 4.01
CA GLY A 10 12.90 3.42 3.20
C GLY A 10 13.89 4.34 3.94
N GLU A 11 14.46 5.29 3.21
CA GLU A 11 15.20 6.43 3.79
C GLU A 11 14.23 7.63 3.92
N GLY A 12 13.59 7.76 5.07
CA GLY A 12 12.77 8.91 5.44
C GLY A 12 11.25 8.68 5.46
N GLN A 13 10.74 7.74 4.68
CA GLN A 13 9.31 7.40 4.67
C GLN A 13 9.06 5.93 4.35
N SER A 14 8.23 5.28 5.17
CA SER A 14 7.82 3.90 4.96
C SER A 14 6.81 3.74 3.82
N ARG A 15 6.87 2.59 3.16
CA ARG A 15 6.06 2.24 1.98
C ARG A 15 5.53 0.82 2.13
N LEU A 16 4.26 0.62 1.82
CA LEU A 16 3.69 -0.71 1.66
C LEU A 16 4.13 -1.28 0.32
N ILE A 17 4.54 -2.55 0.32
CA ILE A 17 4.79 -3.32 -0.89
C ILE A 17 3.47 -3.97 -1.28
N VAL A 18 2.89 -3.54 -2.41
CA VAL A 18 1.59 -4.01 -2.90
C VAL A 18 1.79 -4.76 -4.22
N ARG A 19 1.39 -6.02 -4.26
CA ARG A 19 1.38 -6.84 -5.47
C ARG A 19 0.02 -6.84 -6.14
N ARG A 20 -0.03 -6.52 -7.43
CA ARG A 20 -1.25 -6.57 -8.26
C ARG A 20 -0.91 -7.23 -9.60
N GLY A 21 -1.39 -8.45 -9.80
CA GLY A 21 -0.95 -9.29 -10.91
C GLY A 21 0.55 -9.61 -10.81
N GLU A 22 1.29 -9.40 -11.89
CA GLU A 22 2.76 -9.59 -11.92
C GLU A 22 3.55 -8.35 -11.47
N ARG A 23 2.86 -7.23 -11.22
CA ARG A 23 3.48 -5.95 -10.89
C ARG A 23 3.52 -5.74 -9.37
N GLU A 24 4.57 -5.06 -8.95
CA GLU A 24 4.79 -4.63 -7.58
C GLU A 24 4.80 -3.10 -7.52
N PHE A 25 4.13 -2.55 -6.51
CA PHE A 25 3.96 -1.12 -6.30
C PHE A 25 4.44 -0.78 -4.90
N LEU A 26 5.21 0.31 -4.77
CA LEU A 26 5.57 0.89 -3.49
C LEU A 26 4.59 2.01 -3.18
N VAL A 27 3.68 1.77 -2.24
CA VAL A 27 2.64 2.72 -1.85
C VAL A 27 3.07 3.44 -0.58
N PRO A 28 3.17 4.77 -0.56
CA PRO A 28 3.55 5.50 0.66
C PRO A 28 2.61 5.20 1.82
N TYR A 29 3.16 4.86 2.99
CA TYR A 29 2.36 4.54 4.17
C TYR A 29 2.07 5.81 4.98
N VAL A 30 1.15 6.62 4.47
CA VAL A 30 0.70 7.88 5.10
C VAL A 30 -0.82 8.00 5.10
N PRO A 31 -1.41 8.76 6.04
CA PRO A 31 -2.86 8.84 6.22
C PRO A 31 -3.63 9.34 5.00
N GLU A 32 -3.01 10.12 4.13
CA GLU A 32 -3.60 10.65 2.90
C GLU A 32 -3.86 9.55 1.86
N ILE A 33 -3.09 8.46 1.92
CA ILE A 33 -3.14 7.36 0.95
C ILE A 33 -3.68 6.08 1.61
N VAL A 34 -3.22 5.75 2.81
CA VAL A 34 -3.62 4.55 3.55
C VAL A 34 -4.64 4.96 4.61
N ARG A 35 -5.91 4.83 4.25
CA ARG A 35 -7.05 5.33 5.02
C ARG A 35 -7.40 4.43 6.22
N GLU A 36 -7.26 3.12 6.04
CA GLU A 36 -7.61 2.15 7.07
C GLU A 36 -6.68 0.93 6.99
N VAL A 37 -6.25 0.45 8.16
CA VAL A 37 -5.56 -0.84 8.32
C VAL A 37 -6.38 -1.66 9.31
N ASN A 38 -7.03 -2.71 8.81
CA ASN A 38 -7.82 -3.61 9.62
C ASN A 38 -7.09 -4.95 9.74
N LEU A 39 -6.42 -5.16 10.88
CA LEU A 39 -5.63 -6.37 11.12
C LEU A 39 -6.53 -7.59 11.38
N ASP A 40 -7.66 -7.41 12.06
CA ASP A 40 -8.61 -8.49 12.35
C ASP A 40 -9.30 -9.00 11.08
N GLY A 41 -9.65 -8.08 10.17
CA GLY A 41 -10.23 -8.36 8.87
C GLY A 41 -9.20 -8.69 7.78
N GLY A 42 -7.90 -8.47 8.03
CA GLY A 42 -6.81 -8.77 7.11
C GLY A 42 -6.78 -7.91 5.85
N PHE A 43 -7.25 -6.66 5.90
CA PHE A 43 -7.28 -5.77 4.73
C PHE A 43 -6.78 -4.36 5.04
N VAL A 44 -6.43 -3.65 3.96
CA VAL A 44 -6.02 -2.24 3.99
C VAL A 44 -6.85 -1.49 2.95
N ILE A 45 -7.39 -0.33 3.32
CA ILE A 45 -8.06 0.58 2.39
C ILE A 45 -7.06 1.63 1.93
N ILE A 46 -6.77 1.62 0.63
CA ILE A 46 -5.86 2.55 -0.04
C ILE A 46 -6.68 3.46 -0.95
N ASP A 47 -6.61 4.76 -0.73
CA ASP A 47 -7.16 5.82 -1.58
C ASP A 47 -6.00 6.49 -2.32
N ALA A 48 -5.65 5.87 -3.45
CA ALA A 48 -4.47 6.24 -4.23
C ALA A 48 -4.83 7.29 -5.30
N PRO A 49 -3.97 8.32 -5.52
CA PRO A 49 -4.12 9.18 -6.68
C PRO A 49 -4.03 8.38 -7.98
N ALA A 50 -4.70 8.86 -9.03
CA ALA A 50 -4.67 8.25 -10.36
C ALA A 50 -3.21 8.03 -10.83
N GLY A 51 -2.93 6.90 -11.48
CA GLY A 51 -1.58 6.53 -11.91
C GLY A 51 -0.75 5.76 -10.89
N LEU A 52 -1.07 5.82 -9.58
CA LEU A 52 -0.21 5.18 -8.56
C LEU A 52 -0.30 3.64 -8.59
N LEU A 53 -1.43 3.07 -9.04
CA LEU A 53 -1.70 1.63 -9.05
C LEU A 53 -2.08 1.08 -10.43
N ASP A 54 -1.77 1.83 -11.49
CA ASP A 54 -2.09 1.51 -12.89
C ASP A 54 -1.02 0.62 -13.55
#